data_AF-A0ABD5RBF2-F1
#
_entry.id   AF-A0ABD5RBF2-F1
#
_cell.length_a   1.000
_cell.length_b   1.000
_cell.length_c   1.000
_cell.angle_alpha   90.00
_cell.angle_beta   90.00
_cell.angle_gamma   90.00
#
_symmetry.space_group_name_H-M   'P 1'
#
loop_
_entity.id
_entity.type
_entity.pdbx_description
1 polymer ?
#
loop_
_entity_poly.entity_id
_entity_poly.type
_entity_poly.pdbx_seq_one_letter_code
_entity_poly.pdbx_strand_id
1 'polypeptide(L)'
;MSAEQEGIGARIESLFGGNDFLMVVAAMAFIYACFLAVTIAIGLNTVGTVNTLRNVTFFVAAYAMLVLALNLHWGYTGLFNIGVAGFMAVGVYTMGILTAPPGGTPPGLGLPLWVGIIGGMLGAAIVGGIAALPALRLEADYLAIVTVAFSEIIRLAVNSNTLQEFTIL
;
A
#
# COMPACT_ATOMS: atom_id res chain seq x y z
N MET A 1 -29.36 35.35 -5.15
CA MET A 1 -28.35 34.40 -5.66
C MET A 1 -27.82 33.52 -4.51
N SER A 2 -28.71 32.90 -3.73
CA SER A 2 -28.34 32.19 -2.49
C SER A 2 -29.31 31.07 -2.07
N ALA A 3 -30.28 30.68 -2.91
CA ALA A 3 -31.30 29.67 -2.55
C ALA A 3 -31.19 28.36 -3.36
N GLU A 4 -30.31 28.29 -4.36
CA GLU A 4 -30.18 27.12 -5.25
C GLU A 4 -29.02 26.19 -4.84
N GLN A 5 -28.04 26.68 -4.07
CA GLN A 5 -26.91 25.88 -3.57
C GLN A 5 -27.26 24.99 -2.37
N GLU A 6 -28.30 25.35 -1.61
CA GLU A 6 -28.76 24.57 -0.43
C GLU A 6 -29.43 23.25 -0.84
N GLY A 7 -30.01 23.19 -2.05
CA GLY A 7 -30.71 22.00 -2.55
C GLY A 7 -29.80 20.88 -3.07
N ILE A 8 -28.59 21.17 -3.54
CA ILE A 8 -27.68 20.13 -4.05
C ILE A 8 -26.95 19.45 -2.87
N GLY A 9 -26.47 20.23 -1.90
CA GLY A 9 -25.80 19.71 -0.71
C GLY A 9 -26.70 18.79 0.11
N ALA A 10 -27.93 19.25 0.41
CA ALA A 10 -28.91 18.46 1.16
C ALA A 10 -29.39 17.21 0.40
N ARG A 11 -29.44 17.24 -0.95
CA ARG A 11 -29.80 16.06 -1.76
C ARG A 11 -28.70 15.00 -1.77
N ILE A 12 -27.43 15.42 -1.82
CA ILE A 12 -26.29 14.51 -1.67
C ILE A 12 -26.32 13.90 -0.26
N GLU A 13 -26.54 14.70 0.78
CA GLU A 13 -26.63 14.22 2.15
C GLU A 13 -27.83 13.27 2.37
N SER A 14 -28.97 13.50 1.71
CA SER A 14 -30.13 12.60 1.78
C SER A 14 -29.97 11.28 1.01
N LEU A 15 -29.15 11.25 -0.06
CA LEU A 15 -28.84 10.03 -0.81
C LEU A 15 -27.76 9.19 -0.12
N PHE A 16 -26.86 9.82 0.64
CA PHE A 16 -25.70 9.18 1.25
C PHE A 16 -25.75 9.06 2.78
N GLY A 17 -26.72 9.69 3.46
CA GLY A 17 -26.76 9.93 4.92
C GLY A 17 -27.04 8.72 5.83
N GLY A 18 -26.65 7.52 5.44
CA GLY A 18 -26.75 6.34 6.31
C GLY A 18 -25.98 5.11 5.86
N ASN A 19 -25.49 5.08 4.61
CA ASN A 19 -24.80 3.92 4.04
C ASN A 19 -23.34 4.27 3.70
N ASP A 20 -22.43 4.05 4.64
CA ASP A 20 -20.97 4.18 4.43
C ASP A 20 -20.51 3.41 3.18
N PHE A 21 -21.12 2.25 2.91
CA PHE A 21 -20.89 1.46 1.71
C PHE A 21 -21.17 2.24 0.42
N LEU A 22 -22.27 3.01 0.39
CA LEU A 22 -22.62 3.81 -0.78
C LEU A 22 -21.62 4.94 -0.99
N MET A 23 -21.16 5.59 0.09
CA MET A 23 -20.12 6.62 0.02
C MET A 23 -18.81 6.05 -0.56
N VAL A 24 -18.41 4.85 -0.12
CA VAL A 24 -17.22 4.17 -0.65
C VAL A 24 -17.38 3.86 -2.14
N VAL A 25 -18.52 3.28 -2.56
CA VAL A 25 -18.77 2.95 -3.97
C VAL A 25 -18.80 4.22 -4.84
N ALA A 26 -19.43 5.30 -4.37
CA ALA A 26 -19.47 6.55 -5.09
C ALA A 26 -18.08 7.20 -5.20
N ALA A 27 -17.28 7.17 -4.14
CA ALA A 27 -15.89 7.64 -4.17
C ALA A 27 -15.05 6.83 -5.17
N MET A 28 -15.19 5.50 -5.18
CA MET A 28 -14.50 4.64 -6.16
C MET A 28 -14.95 4.94 -7.59
N ALA A 29 -16.25 5.08 -7.83
CA ALA A 29 -16.78 5.44 -9.15
C ALA A 29 -16.27 6.80 -9.63
N PHE A 30 -16.21 7.78 -8.72
CA PHE A 30 -15.66 9.10 -9.02
C PHE A 30 -14.17 9.04 -9.39
N ILE A 31 -13.35 8.30 -8.63
CA ILE A 31 -11.92 8.12 -8.92
C ILE A 31 -11.73 7.48 -10.31
N TYR A 32 -12.47 6.41 -10.62
CA TYR A 32 -12.38 5.76 -11.93
C TYR A 32 -12.85 6.65 -13.08
N ALA A 33 -13.94 7.42 -12.88
CA ALA A 33 -14.42 8.37 -13.87
C ALA A 33 -13.40 9.48 -14.14
N CYS A 34 -12.77 10.03 -13.11
CA CYS A 34 -11.70 11.02 -13.24
C CYS A 34 -10.50 10.47 -14.03
N PHE A 35 -10.02 9.27 -13.70
CA PHE A 35 -8.91 8.66 -14.44
C PHE A 35 -9.28 8.36 -15.90
N LEU A 36 -10.50 7.91 -16.16
CA LEU A 36 -10.99 7.67 -17.51
C LEU A 36 -11.09 8.97 -18.31
N ALA A 37 -11.60 10.05 -17.72
CA ALA A 37 -11.66 11.36 -18.34
C ALA A 37 -10.27 11.92 -18.69
N VAL A 38 -9.30 11.80 -17.78
CA VAL A 38 -7.89 12.18 -18.03
C VAL A 38 -7.30 11.36 -19.18
N THR A 39 -7.58 10.06 -19.20
CA THR A 39 -7.04 9.15 -20.22
C THR A 39 -7.58 9.47 -21.62
N ILE A 40 -8.88 9.81 -21.71
CA ILE A 40 -9.52 10.29 -22.94
C ILE A 40 -8.95 11.65 -23.35
N ALA A 41 -8.75 12.58 -22.41
CA ALA A 41 -8.21 13.91 -22.67
C ALA A 41 -6.76 13.86 -23.20
N ILE A 42 -5.96 12.91 -22.71
CA ILE A 42 -4.58 12.68 -23.18
C ILE A 42 -4.56 11.88 -24.52
N GLY A 43 -5.69 11.32 -24.94
CA GLY A 43 -5.80 10.56 -26.19
C GLY A 43 -5.08 9.21 -26.14
N LEU A 44 -4.98 8.58 -24.96
CA LEU A 44 -4.33 7.28 -24.83
C LEU A 44 -5.12 6.18 -25.55
N ASN A 45 -4.41 5.25 -26.17
CA ASN A 45 -4.99 4.06 -26.80
C ASN A 45 -5.79 3.23 -25.78
N THR A 46 -6.72 2.38 -26.27
CA THR A 46 -7.53 1.48 -25.43
C THR A 46 -6.66 0.62 -24.49
N VAL A 47 -5.51 0.14 -24.98
CA VAL A 47 -4.54 -0.61 -24.18
C VAL A 47 -3.94 0.23 -23.05
N GLY A 48 -3.59 1.49 -23.34
CA GLY A 48 -3.10 2.44 -22.33
C GLY A 48 -4.14 2.72 -21.26
N THR A 49 -5.41 2.83 -21.66
CA THR A 49 -6.53 3.06 -20.73
C THR A 49 -6.73 1.90 -19.77
N VAL A 50 -6.76 0.66 -20.28
CA VAL A 50 -6.89 -0.54 -19.45
C VAL A 50 -5.71 -0.68 -18.49
N ASN A 51 -4.48 -0.40 -18.94
CA ASN A 51 -3.29 -0.48 -18.09
C ASN A 51 -3.33 0.55 -16.94
N THR A 52 -3.73 1.79 -17.22
CA THR A 52 -3.88 2.82 -16.19
C THR A 52 -4.93 2.43 -15.14
N LEU A 53 -6.10 1.96 -15.57
CA LEU A 53 -7.15 1.51 -14.64
C LEU A 53 -6.70 0.33 -13.77
N ARG A 54 -5.94 -0.62 -14.34
CA ARG A 54 -5.34 -1.73 -13.59
C ARG A 54 -4.38 -1.22 -12.52
N ASN A 55 -3.51 -0.28 -12.85
CA ASN A 55 -2.54 0.29 -11.91
C ASN A 55 -3.23 1.07 -10.79
N VAL A 56 -4.23 1.88 -11.12
CA VAL A 56 -5.03 2.61 -10.11
C VAL A 56 -5.70 1.63 -9.16
N THR A 57 -6.34 0.59 -9.68
CA THR A 57 -7.01 -0.43 -8.87
C THR A 57 -6.01 -1.15 -7.95
N PHE A 58 -4.82 -1.48 -8.46
CA PHE A 58 -3.76 -2.09 -7.68
C PHE A 58 -3.31 -1.20 -6.51
N PHE A 59 -3.02 0.08 -6.77
CA PHE A 59 -2.60 1.00 -5.71
C PHE A 59 -3.70 1.29 -4.69
N VAL A 60 -4.94 1.48 -5.15
CA VAL A 60 -6.09 1.67 -4.26
C VAL A 60 -6.24 0.48 -3.32
N ALA A 61 -6.18 -0.76 -3.84
CA ALA A 61 -6.26 -1.96 -3.01
C ALA A 61 -5.09 -2.07 -2.04
N ALA A 62 -3.86 -1.79 -2.48
CA ALA A 62 -2.66 -1.86 -1.65
C ALA A 62 -2.71 -0.84 -0.49
N TYR A 63 -3.07 0.40 -0.78
CA TYR A 63 -3.18 1.44 0.26
C TYR A 63 -4.41 1.24 1.14
N ALA A 64 -5.52 0.71 0.64
CA ALA A 64 -6.66 0.35 1.46
C ALA A 64 -6.30 -0.72 2.50
N MET A 65 -5.54 -1.75 2.11
CA MET A 65 -5.02 -2.75 3.06
C MET A 65 -4.05 -2.14 4.08
N LEU A 66 -3.19 -1.20 3.65
CA LEU A 66 -2.27 -0.50 4.55
C LEU A 66 -3.03 0.35 5.58
N VAL A 67 -4.04 1.09 5.14
CA VAL A 67 -4.93 1.88 6.02
C VAL A 67 -5.70 0.97 6.97
N LEU A 68 -6.17 -0.19 6.51
CA LEU A 68 -6.80 -1.19 7.36
C LEU A 68 -5.84 -1.68 8.46
N ALA A 69 -4.58 -1.99 8.10
CA ALA A 69 -3.56 -2.39 9.06
C ALA A 69 -3.23 -1.28 10.08
N LEU A 70 -3.16 -0.02 9.62
CA LEU A 70 -2.99 1.13 10.51
C LEU A 70 -4.17 1.33 11.46
N ASN A 71 -5.41 1.17 10.98
CA ASN A 71 -6.60 1.21 11.82
C ASN A 71 -6.60 0.05 12.83
N LEU A 72 -6.08 -1.12 12.46
CA LEU A 72 -5.95 -2.23 13.41
C LEU A 72 -4.97 -1.90 14.54
N HIS A 73 -3.81 -1.33 14.22
CA HIS A 73 -2.81 -0.95 15.23
C HIS A 73 -3.27 0.24 16.08
N TRP A 74 -3.60 1.37 15.47
CA TRP A 74 -4.01 2.55 16.24
C TRP A 74 -5.36 2.31 16.91
N GLY A 75 -6.36 1.90 16.13
CA GLY A 75 -7.75 1.82 16.60
C GLY A 75 -7.99 0.77 17.67
N TYR A 76 -7.38 -0.42 17.56
CA TYR A 76 -7.64 -1.53 18.50
C TYR A 76 -6.57 -1.70 19.57
N THR A 77 -5.29 -1.45 19.27
CA THR A 77 -4.20 -1.64 20.25
C THR A 77 -3.72 -0.34 20.88
N GLY A 78 -4.12 0.81 20.35
CA GLY A 78 -3.67 2.12 20.83
C GLY A 78 -2.20 2.42 20.53
N LEU A 79 -1.53 1.58 19.73
CA LEU A 79 -0.12 1.72 19.39
C LEU A 79 0.02 2.44 18.05
N PHE A 80 0.67 3.60 18.08
CA PHE A 80 0.93 4.35 16.86
C PHE A 80 2.15 3.80 16.10
N ASN A 81 1.90 3.09 15.00
CA ASN A 81 2.94 2.54 14.12
C ASN A 81 3.06 3.35 12.82
N ILE A 82 4.07 4.21 12.74
CA ILE A 82 4.36 5.03 11.55
C ILE A 82 5.20 4.24 10.53
N GLY A 83 5.93 3.22 11.00
CA GLY A 83 6.84 2.40 10.18
C GLY A 83 6.19 1.31 9.34
N VAL A 84 4.86 1.29 9.20
CA VAL A 84 4.12 0.23 8.49
C VAL A 84 4.61 0.02 7.05
N ALA A 85 5.04 1.10 6.38
CA ALA A 85 5.55 1.07 5.02
C ALA A 85 6.85 0.25 4.89
N GLY A 86 7.70 0.23 5.93
CA GLY A 86 8.90 -0.59 5.97
C GLY A 86 8.57 -2.08 5.96
N PHE A 87 7.61 -2.51 6.77
CA PHE A 87 7.17 -3.90 6.80
C PHE A 87 6.48 -4.32 5.49
N MET A 88 5.69 -3.42 4.91
CA MET A 88 5.12 -3.60 3.57
C MET A 88 6.23 -3.80 2.53
N ALA A 89 7.29 -2.98 2.57
CA ALA A 89 8.41 -3.08 1.66
C ALA A 89 9.08 -4.46 1.78
N VAL A 90 9.41 -4.93 3.00
CA VAL A 90 9.98 -6.27 3.21
C VAL A 90 9.12 -7.35 2.53
N GLY A 91 7.82 -7.36 2.77
CA GLY A 91 6.94 -8.38 2.18
C GLY A 91 6.91 -8.33 0.64
N VAL A 92 6.77 -7.14 0.05
CA VAL A 92 6.69 -6.97 -1.40
C VAL A 92 8.03 -7.28 -2.07
N TYR A 93 9.16 -6.85 -1.51
CA TYR A 93 10.48 -7.15 -2.05
C TYR A 93 10.82 -8.64 -1.93
N THR A 94 10.50 -9.29 -0.80
CA THR A 94 10.67 -10.74 -0.67
C THR A 94 9.81 -11.48 -1.70
N MET A 95 8.52 -11.14 -1.84
CA MET A 95 7.65 -11.71 -2.87
C MET A 95 8.23 -11.49 -4.27
N GLY A 96 8.71 -10.28 -4.56
CA GLY A 96 9.32 -9.90 -5.83
C GLY A 96 10.54 -10.75 -6.17
N ILE A 97 11.47 -10.92 -5.22
CA ILE A 97 12.68 -11.75 -5.42
C ILE A 97 12.32 -13.22 -5.66
N LEU A 98 11.31 -13.75 -4.94
CA LEU A 98 10.89 -15.14 -5.12
C LEU A 98 10.22 -15.40 -6.47
N THR A 99 9.40 -14.44 -6.95
CA THR A 99 8.54 -14.63 -8.14
C THR A 99 9.13 -14.08 -9.43
N ALA A 100 10.07 -13.13 -9.34
CA ALA A 100 10.70 -12.56 -10.51
C ALA A 100 11.45 -13.64 -11.31
N PRO A 101 11.41 -13.61 -12.66
CA PRO A 101 12.11 -14.58 -13.47
C PRO A 101 13.63 -14.55 -13.22
N PRO A 102 14.33 -15.70 -13.35
CA PRO A 102 15.80 -15.74 -13.22
C PRO A 102 16.54 -14.85 -14.22
N GLY A 103 15.97 -14.65 -15.42
CA GLY A 103 16.50 -13.73 -16.43
C GLY A 103 15.91 -12.32 -16.38
N GLY A 104 15.14 -11.99 -15.33
CA GLY A 104 14.56 -10.66 -15.15
C GLY A 104 15.58 -9.62 -14.68
N THR A 105 15.18 -8.35 -14.67
CA THR A 105 15.94 -7.27 -14.04
C THR A 105 15.03 -6.58 -13.02
N PRO A 106 15.21 -6.80 -11.70
CA PRO A 106 16.22 -7.65 -11.06
C PRO A 106 15.96 -9.16 -11.23
N PRO A 107 17.02 -10.00 -11.19
CA PRO A 107 16.89 -11.45 -11.27
C PRO A 107 16.23 -12.01 -9.99
N GLY A 108 15.31 -12.95 -10.16
CA GLY A 108 14.63 -13.64 -9.06
C GLY A 108 14.68 -15.16 -9.18
N LEU A 109 13.93 -15.85 -8.33
CA LEU A 109 13.95 -17.32 -8.25
C LEU A 109 12.94 -17.99 -9.21
N GLY A 110 12.08 -17.22 -9.88
CA GLY A 110 11.06 -17.74 -10.81
C GLY A 110 10.03 -18.66 -10.18
N LEU A 111 9.84 -18.60 -8.86
CA LEU A 111 8.93 -19.47 -8.14
C LEU A 111 7.46 -19.07 -8.40
N PRO A 112 6.51 -20.01 -8.23
CA PRO A 112 5.08 -19.72 -8.38
C PRO A 112 4.60 -18.59 -7.46
N LEU A 113 3.61 -17.81 -7.91
CA LEU A 113 3.07 -16.66 -7.20
C LEU A 113 2.71 -16.96 -5.73
N TRP A 114 2.08 -18.11 -5.48
CA TRP A 114 1.68 -18.52 -4.12
C TRP A 114 2.85 -18.67 -3.16
N VAL A 115 4.00 -19.17 -3.65
CA VAL A 115 5.23 -19.27 -2.87
C VAL A 115 5.78 -17.88 -2.58
N GLY A 116 5.69 -16.96 -3.54
CA GLY A 116 6.00 -15.55 -3.33
C GLY A 116 5.15 -14.88 -2.25
N ILE A 117 3.84 -15.11 -2.28
CA ILE A 117 2.90 -14.55 -1.29
C ILE A 117 3.26 -15.07 0.11
N ILE A 118 3.43 -16.40 0.27
CA ILE A 118 3.80 -17.00 1.55
C ILE A 118 5.18 -16.51 2.00
N GLY A 119 6.16 -16.50 1.10
CA GLY A 119 7.51 -16.01 1.40
C GLY A 119 7.51 -14.55 1.83
N GLY A 120 6.74 -13.69 1.17
CA GLY A 120 6.56 -12.28 1.56
C GLY A 120 5.93 -12.13 2.94
N MET A 121 4.87 -12.90 3.24
CA MET A 121 4.26 -12.91 4.57
C MET A 121 5.24 -13.37 5.65
N LEU A 122 5.99 -14.44 5.40
CA LEU A 122 7.00 -14.94 6.33
C LEU A 122 8.15 -13.94 6.52
N GLY A 123 8.64 -13.33 5.45
CA GLY A 123 9.69 -12.30 5.51
C GLY A 123 9.26 -11.10 6.36
N ALA A 124 8.06 -10.58 6.11
CA ALA A 124 7.50 -9.49 6.89
C ALA A 124 7.26 -9.89 8.36
N ALA A 125 6.78 -11.13 8.62
CA ALA A 125 6.57 -11.63 9.98
C ALA A 125 7.88 -11.82 10.75
N ILE A 126 8.95 -12.29 10.10
CA ILE A 126 10.28 -12.44 10.73
C ILE A 126 10.84 -11.06 11.11
N VAL A 127 10.84 -10.12 10.16
CA VAL A 127 11.36 -8.76 10.43
C VAL A 127 10.49 -8.04 11.46
N GLY A 128 9.17 -8.18 11.38
CA GLY A 128 8.22 -7.68 12.37
C GLY A 128 8.43 -8.28 13.75
N GLY A 129 8.67 -9.59 13.84
CA GLY A 129 8.96 -10.30 15.09
C GLY A 129 10.27 -9.83 15.73
N ILE A 130 11.32 -9.64 14.94
CA ILE A 130 12.59 -9.07 15.41
C ILE A 130 12.38 -7.64 15.91
N ALA A 131 11.63 -6.83 15.17
CA ALA A 131 11.31 -5.46 15.57
C ALA A 131 10.37 -5.38 16.79
N ALA A 132 9.58 -6.43 17.06
CA ALA A 132 8.71 -6.51 18.22
C ALA A 132 9.49 -6.73 19.53
N LEU A 133 10.67 -7.37 19.48
CA LEU A 133 11.50 -7.61 20.67
C LEU A 133 11.86 -6.32 21.45
N PRO A 134 12.37 -5.25 20.80
CA PRO A 134 12.55 -3.98 21.50
C PRO A 134 11.20 -3.31 21.83
N ALA A 135 10.20 -3.41 20.95
CA ALA A 135 8.89 -2.76 21.12
C ALA A 135 8.18 -3.13 22.43
N LEU A 136 8.33 -4.37 22.91
CA LEU A 136 7.75 -4.83 24.18
C LEU A 136 8.28 -4.09 25.42
N ARG A 137 9.36 -3.30 25.29
CA ARG A 137 10.00 -2.59 26.39
C ARG A 137 9.78 -1.07 26.35
N LEU A 138 9.02 -0.56 25.38
CA LEU A 138 8.86 0.88 25.13
C LEU A 138 7.44 1.35 25.45
N GLU A 139 7.33 2.60 25.93
CA GLU A 139 6.04 3.29 26.01
C GLU A 139 5.58 3.74 24.61
N ALA A 140 4.27 3.97 24.44
CA ALA A 140 3.62 4.13 23.13
C ALA A 140 4.28 5.20 22.22
N ASP A 141 4.72 6.32 22.78
CA ASP A 141 5.36 7.40 22.00
C ASP A 141 6.76 7.01 21.52
N TYR A 142 7.51 6.25 22.33
CA TYR A 142 8.82 5.75 21.93
C TYR A 142 8.70 4.67 20.85
N LEU A 143 7.64 3.85 20.91
CA LEU A 143 7.37 2.84 19.90
C LEU A 143 7.22 3.47 18.51
N ALA A 144 6.50 4.60 18.40
CA ALA A 144 6.31 5.30 17.14
C ALA A 144 7.67 5.70 16.51
N ILE A 145 8.55 6.31 17.29
CA ILE A 145 9.90 6.72 16.85
C ILE A 145 10.71 5.52 16.35
N VAL A 146 10.69 4.42 17.10
CA VAL A 146 11.41 3.19 16.74
C VAL A 146 10.88 2.60 15.43
N THR A 147 9.55 2.58 15.21
CA THR A 147 8.99 2.07 13.95
C THR A 147 9.41 2.91 12.73
N VAL A 148 9.49 4.24 12.87
CA VAL A 148 10.02 5.13 11.81
C VAL A 148 11.47 4.79 11.50
N ALA A 149 12.31 4.66 12.54
CA ALA A 149 13.72 4.31 12.37
C ALA A 149 13.90 2.96 11.68
N PHE A 150 13.10 1.94 12.03
CA PHE A 150 13.11 0.65 11.33
C PHE A 150 12.71 0.79 9.86
N SER A 151 11.64 1.54 9.56
CA SER A 151 11.22 1.77 8.18
C SER A 151 12.28 2.52 7.36
N GLU A 152 13.00 3.44 7.99
CA GLU A 152 14.11 4.17 7.40
C GLU A 152 15.28 3.22 7.08
N ILE A 153 15.67 2.38 8.03
CA ILE A 153 16.73 1.38 7.83
C ILE A 153 16.39 0.45 6.67
N ILE A 154 15.14 -0.03 6.58
CA ILE A 154 14.68 -0.88 5.48
C ILE A 154 14.77 -0.12 4.15
N ARG A 155 14.32 1.14 4.10
CA ARG A 155 14.40 1.96 2.88
C ARG A 155 15.83 2.15 2.41
N LEU A 156 16.74 2.44 3.34
CA LEU A 156 18.17 2.60 3.04
C LEU A 156 18.79 1.28 2.56
N ALA A 157 18.44 0.15 3.18
CA ALA A 157 18.92 -1.16 2.77
C ALA A 157 18.48 -1.50 1.34
N VAL A 158 17.20 -1.29 1.01
CA VAL A 158 16.67 -1.58 -0.34
C VAL A 158 17.29 -0.69 -1.42
N ASN A 159 17.54 0.58 -1.12
CA ASN A 159 18.13 1.54 -2.06
C ASN A 159 19.67 1.51 -2.09
N SER A 160 20.31 0.64 -1.32
CA SER A 160 21.76 0.55 -1.27
C SER A 160 22.32 -0.16 -2.50
N ASN A 161 23.12 0.57 -3.29
CA ASN A 161 23.81 0.00 -4.46
C ASN A 161 24.82 -1.10 -4.06
N THR A 162 25.43 -1.00 -2.87
CA THR A 162 26.37 -2.00 -2.35
C THR A 162 25.72 -3.36 -2.11
N LEU A 163 24.40 -3.41 -1.87
CA LEU A 163 23.64 -4.65 -1.73
C LEU A 163 23.09 -5.19 -3.06
N GLN A 164 23.20 -4.42 -4.15
CA GLN A 164 22.71 -4.79 -5.48
C GLN A 164 23.80 -5.45 -6.34
N GLU A 165 25.08 -5.10 -6.13
CA GLU A 165 26.22 -5.76 -6.78
C GLU A 165 26.62 -7.04 -6.04
N PHE A 166 25.77 -8.09 -6.11
CA PHE A 166 26.21 -9.44 -5.78
C PHE A 166 26.84 -10.07 -7.03
N THR A 167 28.08 -9.67 -7.33
CA THR A 167 28.93 -10.40 -8.28
C THR A 167 29.18 -11.78 -7.67
N ILE A 168 28.53 -12.79 -8.23
CA ILE A 168 28.97 -14.17 -8.06
C ILE A 168 30.16 -14.29 -9.02
N LEU A 169 31.36 -14.46 -8.45
CA LEU A 169 32.59 -14.76 -9.19
C LEU A 169 32.39 -15.88 -10.22
#